data_AF-A0A9W8IGX1-F1
#
_entry.id   AF-A0A9W8IGX1-F1
#
_cell.length_a   1.000
_cell.length_b   1.000
_cell.length_c   1.000
_cell.angle_alpha   90.00
_cell.angle_beta   90.00
_cell.angle_gamma   90.00
#
_symmetry.space_group_name_H-M   'P 1'
#
loop_
_entity.id
_entity.type
_entity.pdbx_description
1 polymer ?
#
loop_
_entity_poly.entity_id
_entity_poly.type
_entity_poly.pdbx_seq_one_letter_code
_entity_poly.pdbx_strand_id
1 'polypeptide(L)'
;MNTLLANSYKVCDDSSAIDPASHLSCDMTVSSPSGWGSLCFKTRAMFEEICRTKSYKSYKFLVKTDDDAIIDPLVESYIDSNFDGGNIYFGTMYGPNTSYDPNNNTWFGGWFYGVNTEVIDRICECGLPQCVSHMGEDQWFGYALGQCSIEKHDLMIPRDYVHHKVYSTGRVNIKFKAMY
;
A
#
# COMPACT_ATOMS: atom_id res chain seq x y z
N MET A 1 18.55 -6.67 8.43
CA MET A 1 17.29 -7.43 8.21
C MET A 1 16.18 -6.41 8.17
N ASN A 2 15.35 -6.39 7.11
CA ASN A 2 14.23 -5.44 6.98
C ASN A 2 13.14 -5.79 8.00
N THR A 3 13.03 -5.02 9.08
CA THR A 3 12.09 -5.25 10.18
C THR A 3 10.63 -5.01 9.77
N LEU A 4 10.39 -4.01 8.91
CA LEU A 4 9.11 -3.70 8.28
C LEU A 4 8.41 -4.91 7.62
N LEU A 5 9.18 -5.87 7.08
CA LEU A 5 8.67 -7.09 6.43
C LEU A 5 8.82 -8.36 7.29
N ALA A 6 9.56 -8.28 8.40
CA ALA A 6 9.85 -9.43 9.24
C ALA A 6 8.74 -9.73 10.25
N ASN A 7 7.94 -8.71 10.63
CA ASN A 7 6.80 -8.82 11.55
C ASN A 7 5.49 -8.28 10.94
N SER A 8 5.36 -8.32 9.61
CA SER A 8 4.17 -7.85 8.88
C SER A 8 3.15 -8.97 8.72
N TYR A 9 1.87 -8.69 8.96
CA TYR A 9 0.77 -9.55 8.51
C TYR A 9 0.48 -9.30 7.03
N LYS A 10 0.62 -10.34 6.22
CA LYS A 10 0.52 -10.26 4.76
C LYS A 10 -0.83 -10.76 4.29
N VAL A 11 -1.61 -9.87 3.71
CA VAL A 11 -2.81 -10.22 2.94
C VAL A 11 -2.42 -10.29 1.48
N CYS A 12 -2.79 -11.37 0.80
CA CYS A 12 -2.52 -11.58 -0.63
C CYS A 12 -3.77 -12.03 -1.38
N ASP A 13 -3.74 -11.91 -2.70
CA ASP A 13 -4.70 -12.55 -3.60
C ASP A 13 -4.31 -14.03 -3.81
N ASP A 14 -5.30 -14.92 -4.01
CA ASP A 14 -5.13 -16.32 -4.42
C ASP A 14 -4.18 -16.49 -5.63
N SER A 15 -4.13 -15.51 -6.54
CA SER A 15 -3.19 -15.53 -7.67
C SER A 15 -1.72 -15.29 -7.29
N SER A 16 -1.47 -14.68 -6.13
CA SER A 16 -0.14 -14.39 -5.57
C SER A 16 0.32 -15.46 -4.57
N ALA A 17 -0.60 -16.31 -4.09
CA ALA A 17 -0.30 -17.37 -3.13
C ALA A 17 0.56 -18.52 -3.69
N ILE A 18 0.84 -18.52 -5.00
CA ILE A 18 1.55 -19.58 -5.71
C ILE A 18 2.67 -18.99 -6.59
N ASP A 19 3.56 -18.17 -6.03
CA ASP A 19 4.90 -18.02 -6.62
C ASP A 19 5.97 -18.62 -5.69
N PRO A 20 6.44 -19.85 -5.95
CA PRO A 20 7.52 -20.47 -5.17
C PRO A 20 8.88 -19.77 -5.30
N ALA A 21 9.04 -18.81 -6.22
CA ALA A 21 10.24 -17.96 -6.32
C ALA A 21 10.14 -16.67 -5.48
N SER A 22 8.93 -16.26 -5.11
CA SER A 22 8.71 -15.17 -4.16
C SER A 22 8.73 -15.74 -2.75
N HIS A 23 9.69 -15.36 -1.92
CA HIS A 23 9.79 -15.79 -0.52
C HIS A 23 8.67 -15.18 0.38
N LEU A 24 7.47 -14.93 -0.16
CA LEU A 24 6.36 -14.28 0.52
C LEU A 24 5.28 -15.33 0.82
N SER A 25 5.38 -15.99 1.97
CA SER A 25 4.23 -16.67 2.56
C SER A 25 3.20 -15.60 2.97
N CYS A 26 1.97 -15.74 2.47
CA CYS A 26 0.84 -14.89 2.86
C CYS A 26 0.24 -15.41 4.16
N ASP A 27 -0.05 -14.51 5.10
CA ASP A 27 -0.73 -14.85 6.36
C ASP A 27 -2.25 -14.99 6.14
N MET A 28 -2.77 -14.33 5.10
CA MET A 28 -4.16 -14.39 4.68
C MET A 28 -4.27 -14.29 3.18
N THR A 29 -5.15 -15.11 2.61
CA THR A 29 -5.45 -15.07 1.19
C THR A 29 -6.90 -14.65 0.98
N VAL A 30 -7.12 -13.69 0.09
CA VAL A 30 -8.45 -13.21 -0.30
C VAL A 30 -8.73 -13.73 -1.69
N SER A 31 -9.82 -14.49 -1.84
CA SER A 31 -10.27 -14.96 -3.14
C SER A 31 -10.74 -13.76 -3.95
N SER A 32 -10.00 -13.42 -5.01
CA SER A 32 -10.44 -12.38 -5.94
C SER A 32 -11.74 -12.85 -6.61
N PRO A 33 -12.83 -12.06 -6.56
CA PRO A 33 -14.08 -12.46 -7.20
C PRO A 33 -13.84 -12.70 -8.70
N SER A 34 -14.30 -13.84 -9.22
CA SER A 34 -14.13 -14.22 -10.63
C SER A 34 -14.69 -13.14 -11.56
N GLY A 35 -13.86 -12.63 -12.49
CA GLY A 35 -14.26 -11.66 -13.52
C GLY A 35 -13.97 -10.19 -13.22
N TRP A 36 -13.44 -9.86 -12.03
CA TRP A 36 -13.11 -8.48 -11.65
C TRP A 36 -11.62 -8.21 -11.92
N GLY A 37 -11.30 -7.82 -13.16
CA GLY A 37 -9.92 -7.66 -13.62
C GLY A 37 -9.20 -6.37 -13.18
N SER A 38 -9.74 -5.56 -12.28
CA SER A 38 -9.07 -4.31 -11.85
C SER A 38 -8.44 -4.41 -10.47
N LEU A 39 -7.24 -3.83 -10.33
CA LEU A 39 -6.47 -3.77 -9.07
C LEU A 39 -7.27 -3.12 -7.92
N CYS A 40 -8.18 -2.19 -8.27
CA CYS A 40 -9.09 -1.56 -7.31
C CYS A 40 -9.95 -2.61 -6.59
N PHE A 41 -10.59 -3.53 -7.32
CA PHE A 41 -11.49 -4.52 -6.70
C PHE A 41 -10.73 -5.45 -5.78
N LYS A 42 -9.51 -5.84 -6.16
CA LYS A 42 -8.62 -6.64 -5.31
C LYS A 42 -8.30 -5.90 -4.01
N THR A 43 -7.83 -4.67 -4.12
CA THR A 43 -7.47 -3.84 -2.96
C THR A 43 -8.67 -3.63 -2.05
N ARG A 44 -9.84 -3.30 -2.61
CA ARG A 44 -11.06 -3.18 -1.82
C ARG A 44 -11.43 -4.47 -1.09
N ALA A 45 -11.36 -5.63 -1.74
CA ALA A 45 -11.67 -6.91 -1.10
C ALA A 45 -10.71 -7.21 0.06
N MET A 46 -9.43 -6.86 -0.09
CA MET A 46 -8.46 -6.95 1.02
C MET A 46 -8.85 -6.05 2.18
N PHE A 47 -9.24 -4.80 1.90
CA PHE A 47 -9.71 -3.87 2.93
C PHE A 47 -11.02 -4.32 3.59
N GLU A 48 -11.97 -4.90 2.84
CA GLU A 48 -13.20 -5.49 3.39
C GLU A 48 -12.86 -6.55 4.43
N GLU A 49 -11.90 -7.42 4.12
CA GLU A 49 -11.46 -8.48 5.02
C GLU A 49 -10.67 -7.94 6.23
N ILE A 50 -9.80 -6.96 6.03
CA ILE A 50 -9.08 -6.25 7.10
C ILE A 50 -10.08 -5.59 8.06
N CYS A 51 -11.10 -4.91 7.54
CA CYS A 51 -12.13 -4.27 8.34
C CYS A 51 -13.01 -5.29 9.08
N ARG A 52 -13.40 -6.38 8.42
CA ARG A 52 -14.23 -7.46 9.01
C ARG A 52 -13.52 -8.17 10.15
N THR A 53 -12.24 -8.48 9.98
CA THR A 53 -11.43 -9.23 10.96
C THR A 53 -10.81 -8.35 12.05
N LYS A 54 -10.68 -7.04 11.79
CA LYS A 54 -9.94 -6.10 12.63
C LYS A 54 -8.47 -6.53 12.88
N SER A 55 -7.90 -7.29 11.95
CA SER A 55 -6.52 -7.81 12.03
C SER A 55 -5.47 -6.70 12.15
N TYR A 56 -5.75 -5.51 11.64
CA TYR A 56 -4.88 -4.33 11.71
C TYR A 56 -4.66 -3.77 13.13
N LYS A 57 -5.50 -4.12 14.12
CA LYS A 57 -5.49 -3.51 15.46
C LYS A 57 -4.21 -3.72 16.27
N SER A 58 -3.41 -4.75 15.94
CA SER A 58 -2.13 -5.03 16.59
C SER A 58 -0.93 -4.40 15.88
N TYR A 59 -1.14 -3.68 14.78
CA TYR A 59 -0.09 -3.10 13.96
C TYR A 59 -0.10 -1.58 14.09
N LYS A 60 1.05 -0.94 13.84
CA LYS A 60 1.16 0.52 13.82
C LYS A 60 0.75 1.10 12.46
N PHE A 61 1.14 0.39 11.40
CA PHE A 61 0.91 0.79 10.02
C PHE A 61 0.43 -0.40 9.19
N LEU A 62 -0.35 -0.11 8.16
CA LEU A 62 -0.62 -1.01 7.04
C LEU A 62 -0.01 -0.43 5.78
N VAL A 63 0.66 -1.29 5.03
CA VAL A 63 1.35 -0.93 3.79
C VAL A 63 0.85 -1.83 2.67
N LYS A 64 0.52 -1.23 1.53
CA LYS A 64 0.41 -1.94 0.25
C LYS A 64 1.73 -1.83 -0.49
N THR A 65 2.17 -2.96 -1.03
CA THR A 65 3.38 -3.07 -1.85
C THR A 65 3.07 -3.85 -3.11
N ASP A 66 3.73 -3.51 -4.22
CA ASP A 66 3.79 -4.44 -5.36
C ASP A 66 4.77 -5.58 -5.06
N ASP A 67 4.62 -6.70 -5.77
CA ASP A 67 5.47 -7.88 -5.62
C ASP A 67 6.92 -7.65 -6.12
N ASP A 68 7.11 -6.65 -6.97
CA ASP A 68 8.39 -6.21 -7.50
C ASP A 68 8.96 -4.94 -6.82
N ALA A 69 8.34 -4.52 -5.70
CA ALA A 69 8.83 -3.43 -4.87
C ALA A 69 10.10 -3.84 -4.10
N ILE A 70 11.12 -2.98 -4.14
CA ILE A 70 12.33 -3.07 -3.31
C ILE A 70 12.30 -1.92 -2.32
N ILE A 71 12.18 -2.24 -1.03
CA ILE A 71 12.02 -1.27 0.06
C ILE A 71 13.34 -1.19 0.85
N ASP A 72 13.92 -0.01 0.90
CA ASP A 72 15.11 0.28 1.69
C ASP A 72 14.79 0.20 3.21
N PRO A 73 15.67 -0.39 4.03
CA PRO A 73 15.48 -0.44 5.49
C PRO A 73 15.24 0.92 6.16
N LEU A 74 15.70 2.02 5.55
CA LEU A 74 15.51 3.36 6.09
C LEU A 74 14.05 3.83 6.06
N VAL A 75 13.17 3.22 5.26
CA VAL A 75 11.74 3.59 5.18
C VAL A 75 11.08 3.54 6.55
N GLU A 76 11.35 2.50 7.35
CA GLU A 76 10.76 2.35 8.69
C GLU A 76 11.17 3.51 9.59
N SER A 77 12.48 3.75 9.68
CA SER A 77 13.04 4.82 10.50
C SER A 77 12.58 6.21 10.05
N TYR A 78 12.35 6.39 8.74
CA TYR A 78 11.86 7.62 8.17
C TYR A 78 10.40 7.86 8.54
N ILE A 79 9.54 6.85 8.42
CA ILE A 79 8.14 6.94 8.86
C ILE A 79 8.10 7.25 10.35
N ASP A 80 8.86 6.52 11.17
CA ASP A 80 8.87 6.71 12.62
C ASP A 80 9.36 8.09 13.04
N SER A 81 10.41 8.61 12.39
CA SER A 81 10.97 9.94 12.71
C SER A 81 10.06 11.10 12.28
N ASN A 82 9.14 10.84 11.36
CA ASN A 82 8.18 11.84 10.87
C ASN A 82 6.75 11.58 11.36
N PHE A 83 6.55 10.59 12.23
CA PHE A 83 5.26 10.30 12.83
C PHE A 83 4.97 11.30 13.96
N ASP A 84 3.95 12.12 13.78
CA ASP A 84 3.56 13.19 14.71
C ASP A 84 2.43 12.78 15.67
N GLY A 85 2.00 11.51 15.63
CA GLY A 85 0.88 11.00 16.43
C GLY A 85 -0.51 11.25 15.82
N GLY A 86 -0.58 11.89 14.65
CA GLY A 86 -1.81 12.11 13.90
C GLY A 86 -2.16 10.98 12.92
N ASN A 87 -3.18 11.23 12.09
CA ASN A 87 -3.50 10.39 10.94
C ASN A 87 -2.44 10.61 9.86
N ILE A 88 -1.74 9.56 9.45
CA ILE A 88 -0.70 9.63 8.43
C ILE A 88 -1.08 8.78 7.22
N TYR A 89 -0.91 9.36 6.04
CA TYR A 89 -0.92 8.66 4.76
C TYR A 89 0.45 8.86 4.13
N PHE A 90 1.13 7.79 3.73
CA PHE A 90 2.50 7.88 3.25
C PHE A 90 2.71 7.04 2.01
N GLY A 91 3.71 7.41 1.21
CA GLY A 91 4.13 6.63 0.06
C GLY A 91 4.95 7.43 -0.94
N THR A 92 5.12 6.85 -2.13
CA THR A 92 5.74 7.55 -3.26
C THR A 92 4.70 8.36 -4.01
N MET A 93 4.81 9.69 -4.02
CA MET A 93 3.78 10.57 -4.59
C MET A 93 3.78 10.52 -6.12
N TYR A 94 2.61 10.29 -6.72
CA TYR A 94 2.38 10.47 -8.16
C TYR A 94 1.68 11.79 -8.50
N GLY A 95 0.86 12.35 -7.60
CA GLY A 95 0.23 13.66 -7.77
C GLY A 95 -1.20 13.72 -7.21
N PRO A 96 -1.96 14.79 -7.47
CA PRO A 96 -3.36 14.92 -7.05
C PRO A 96 -4.30 14.01 -7.88
N ASN A 97 -5.41 13.52 -7.27
CA ASN A 97 -6.40 12.67 -7.95
C ASN A 97 -7.44 13.52 -8.69
N THR A 98 -7.08 14.08 -9.84
CA THR A 98 -7.98 15.00 -10.55
C THR A 98 -9.11 14.31 -11.32
N SER A 99 -9.02 13.00 -11.56
CA SER A 99 -9.91 12.29 -12.51
C SER A 99 -11.13 11.64 -11.86
N TYR A 100 -11.04 11.25 -10.60
CA TYR A 100 -12.09 10.50 -9.91
C TYR A 100 -12.47 11.05 -8.54
N ASP A 101 -11.78 12.10 -8.08
CA ASP A 101 -12.02 12.69 -6.79
C ASP A 101 -12.43 14.17 -6.92
N PRO A 102 -13.70 14.51 -6.64
CA PRO A 102 -14.17 15.90 -6.70
C PRO A 102 -13.48 16.80 -5.66
N ASN A 103 -12.84 16.21 -4.65
CA ASN A 103 -12.10 16.93 -3.61
C ASN A 103 -10.60 17.01 -3.90
N ASN A 104 -10.13 16.45 -5.01
CA ASN A 104 -8.74 16.50 -5.47
C ASN A 104 -7.72 16.01 -4.41
N ASN A 105 -8.05 14.95 -3.66
CA ASN A 105 -7.15 14.40 -2.65
C ASN A 105 -5.87 13.85 -3.27
N THR A 106 -4.80 13.92 -2.48
CA THR A 106 -3.54 13.24 -2.76
C THR A 106 -3.77 11.73 -2.84
N TRP A 107 -3.13 11.09 -3.82
CA TRP A 107 -2.94 9.65 -3.84
C TRP A 107 -1.44 9.37 -3.97
N PHE A 108 -0.96 8.48 -3.10
CA PHE A 108 0.33 7.85 -3.27
C PHE A 108 0.13 6.64 -4.18
N GLY A 109 0.92 6.59 -5.24
CA GLY A 109 0.78 5.60 -6.30
C GLY A 109 2.04 4.79 -6.51
N GLY A 110 1.93 3.78 -7.37
CA GLY A 110 3.00 2.85 -7.68
C GLY A 110 3.16 1.75 -6.62
N TRP A 111 4.41 1.39 -6.35
CA TRP A 111 4.77 0.13 -5.68
C TRP A 111 4.84 0.19 -4.15
N PHE A 112 4.59 1.34 -3.52
CA PHE A 112 4.57 1.47 -2.05
C PHE A 112 3.71 2.64 -1.55
N TYR A 113 2.70 2.34 -0.74
CA TYR A 113 1.99 3.32 0.06
C TYR A 113 1.38 2.67 1.31
N GLY A 114 1.01 3.47 2.30
CA GLY A 114 0.44 2.96 3.54
C GLY A 114 -0.14 4.03 4.44
N VAL A 115 -0.78 3.59 5.52
CA VAL A 115 -1.46 4.43 6.51
C VAL A 115 -1.22 3.88 7.92
N ASN A 116 -1.42 4.71 8.95
CA ASN A 116 -1.52 4.20 10.32
C ASN A 116 -2.88 3.59 10.64
N THR A 117 -2.90 2.80 11.71
CA THR A 117 -4.07 2.08 12.22
C THR A 117 -5.26 2.99 12.48
N GLU A 118 -5.06 4.21 12.97
CA GLU A 118 -6.12 5.20 13.20
C GLU A 118 -6.85 5.59 11.92
N VAL A 119 -6.14 5.64 10.79
CA VAL A 119 -6.74 5.92 9.47
C VAL A 119 -7.56 4.71 8.98
N ILE A 120 -7.06 3.49 9.19
CA ILE A 120 -7.79 2.26 8.83
C ILE A 120 -9.08 2.15 9.64
N ASP A 121 -9.03 2.44 10.94
CA ASP A 121 -10.19 2.49 11.81
C ASP A 121 -11.28 3.39 11.24
N ARG A 122 -10.91 4.63 10.88
CA ARG A 122 -11.83 5.61 10.30
C ARG A 122 -12.40 5.16 8.96
N ILE A 123 -11.57 4.58 8.09
CA ILE A 123 -12.04 4.02 6.80
C ILE A 123 -13.06 2.90 7.04
N CYS A 124 -12.77 1.97 7.96
CA CYS A 124 -13.66 0.85 8.25
C CYS A 124 -15.00 1.28 8.85
N GLU A 125 -15.02 2.36 9.65
CA GLU A 125 -16.24 2.93 10.22
C GLU A 125 -17.08 3.73 9.22
N CYS A 126 -16.41 4.46 8.32
CA CYS A 126 -17.01 5.28 7.27
C CYS A 126 -17.66 4.45 6.15
N GLY A 127 -17.18 3.22 5.94
CA GLY A 127 -17.62 2.33 4.88
C GLY A 127 -16.75 2.45 3.63
N LEU A 128 -16.42 1.30 3.04
CA LEU A 128 -15.51 1.22 1.89
C LEU A 128 -16.24 1.64 0.60
N PRO A 129 -15.74 2.65 -0.14
CA PRO A 129 -16.38 3.08 -1.37
C PRO A 129 -16.31 2.00 -2.45
N GLN A 130 -17.33 1.96 -3.30
CA GLN A 130 -17.34 1.09 -4.47
C GLN A 130 -16.24 1.52 -5.46
N CYS A 131 -15.54 0.56 -6.03
CA CYS A 131 -14.68 0.78 -7.19
C CYS A 131 -15.51 1.14 -8.42
N VAL A 132 -15.04 2.10 -9.21
CA VAL A 132 -15.64 2.45 -10.51
C VAL A 132 -14.78 1.91 -11.66
N SER A 133 -15.37 1.76 -12.84
CA SER A 133 -14.64 1.29 -14.02
C SER A 133 -13.43 2.21 -14.30
N HIS A 134 -12.27 1.61 -14.58
CA HIS A 134 -10.99 2.28 -14.88
C HIS A 134 -10.28 3.00 -13.72
N MET A 135 -10.78 2.91 -12.49
CA MET A 135 -10.07 3.43 -11.31
C MET A 135 -8.90 2.51 -10.93
N GLY A 136 -7.70 3.08 -10.81
CA GLY A 136 -6.52 2.42 -10.23
C GLY A 136 -6.71 2.15 -8.74
N GLU A 137 -5.96 1.20 -8.17
CA GLU A 137 -6.10 0.88 -6.75
C GLU A 137 -5.58 1.97 -5.82
N ASP A 138 -4.51 2.62 -6.24
CA ASP A 138 -3.92 3.79 -5.59
C ASP A 138 -4.88 4.99 -5.59
N GLN A 139 -5.52 5.24 -6.73
CA GLN A 139 -6.58 6.24 -6.87
C GLN A 139 -7.78 5.94 -5.97
N TRP A 140 -8.20 4.66 -5.92
CA TRP A 140 -9.27 4.23 -5.02
C TRP A 140 -8.92 4.48 -3.56
N PHE A 141 -7.66 4.22 -3.18
CA PHE A 141 -7.22 4.42 -1.82
C PHE A 141 -7.25 5.90 -1.41
N GLY A 142 -6.72 6.79 -2.26
CA GLY A 142 -6.83 8.24 -2.06
C GLY A 142 -8.28 8.73 -2.01
N TYR A 143 -9.14 8.20 -2.89
CA TYR A 143 -10.58 8.49 -2.90
C TYR A 143 -11.28 8.04 -1.59
N ALA A 144 -10.95 6.86 -1.08
CA ALA A 144 -11.51 6.34 0.18
C ALA A 144 -11.16 7.23 1.37
N LEU A 145 -9.91 7.69 1.45
CA LEU A 145 -9.49 8.66 2.48
C LEU A 145 -10.28 9.98 2.37
N GLY A 146 -10.49 10.45 1.15
CA GLY A 146 -11.24 11.67 0.84
C GLY A 146 -12.71 11.60 1.23
N GLN A 147 -13.40 10.51 0.89
CA GLN A 147 -14.82 10.30 1.22
C GLN A 147 -15.06 10.32 2.73
N CYS A 148 -14.11 9.80 3.50
CA CYS A 148 -14.23 9.75 4.96
C CYS A 148 -13.81 11.05 5.65
N SER A 149 -13.49 12.11 4.88
CA SER A 149 -13.10 13.43 5.39
C SER A 149 -11.99 13.33 6.45
N ILE A 150 -11.06 12.39 6.25
CA ILE A 150 -9.97 12.13 7.19
C ILE A 150 -8.93 13.23 7.00
N GLU A 151 -8.84 14.15 7.96
CA GLU A 151 -7.70 15.05 8.08
C GLU A 151 -6.45 14.20 8.31
N LYS A 152 -5.46 14.35 7.43
CA LYS A 152 -4.27 13.51 7.38
C LYS A 152 -3.04 14.34 7.02
N HIS A 153 -1.91 13.91 7.53
CA HIS A 153 -0.60 14.36 7.09
C HIS A 153 -0.12 13.43 5.97
N ASP A 154 0.05 13.99 4.78
CA ASP A 154 0.63 13.31 3.63
C ASP A 154 2.16 13.28 3.75
N LEU A 155 2.74 12.14 4.13
CA LEU A 155 4.18 11.95 4.26
C LEU A 155 4.77 11.35 2.97
N MET A 156 5.55 12.16 2.26
CA MET A 156 6.28 11.68 1.08
C MET A 156 7.50 10.87 1.49
N ILE A 157 7.55 9.60 1.05
CA ILE A 157 8.72 8.75 1.19
C ILE A 157 9.73 9.13 0.10
N PRO A 158 11.01 9.34 0.44
CA PRO A 158 12.05 9.60 -0.55
C PRO A 158 12.06 8.53 -1.64
N ARG A 159 12.08 8.96 -2.91
CA ARG A 159 12.02 8.04 -4.05
C ARG A 159 13.18 7.04 -4.07
N ASP A 160 14.32 7.43 -3.50
CA ASP A 160 15.51 6.58 -3.39
C ASP A 160 15.38 5.49 -2.33
N TYR A 161 14.31 5.50 -1.52
CA TYR A 161 14.07 4.47 -0.52
C TYR A 161 13.14 3.37 -1.02
N VAL A 162 12.48 3.55 -2.17
CA VAL A 162 11.57 2.54 -2.72
C VAL A 162 11.75 2.43 -4.23
N HIS A 163 12.21 1.29 -4.69
CA HIS A 163 12.50 1.03 -6.09
C HIS A 163 11.58 -0.04 -6.69
N HIS A 164 11.43 0.01 -8.01
CA HIS A 164 10.79 -1.04 -8.79
C HIS A 164 11.85 -1.96 -9.38
N LYS A 165 11.68 -3.27 -9.28
CA LYS A 165 12.54 -4.24 -9.97
C LYS A 165 12.22 -4.21 -11.47
N VAL A 166 12.94 -3.38 -12.23
CA VAL A 166 12.77 -3.34 -13.69
C VAL A 166 13.20 -4.68 -14.30
N TYR A 167 12.23 -5.46 -14.81
CA TYR A 167 12.51 -6.59 -15.69
C TYR A 167 12.94 -6.08 -17.07
N SER A 168 14.23 -5.73 -17.24
CA SER A 168 14.78 -5.53 -18.59
C SER A 168 15.09 -6.88 -19.21
N THR A 169 14.42 -7.23 -20.31
CA THR A 169 14.79 -8.35 -21.17
C THR A 169 16.21 -8.16 -21.69
N GLY A 170 17.18 -8.74 -20.97
CA GLY A 170 18.59 -8.75 -21.34
C GLY A 170 19.50 -8.02 -20.35
N ARG A 171 20.16 -8.80 -19.49
CA ARG A 171 21.29 -8.43 -18.61
C ARG A 171 20.94 -7.48 -17.47
N VAL A 172 20.59 -8.08 -16.34
CA VAL A 172 20.51 -7.45 -15.02
C VAL A 172 21.88 -6.90 -14.62
N ASN A 173 22.03 -5.58 -14.56
CA ASN A 173 23.12 -4.90 -13.86
C ASN A 173 22.56 -4.33 -12.56
N ILE A 174 22.63 -5.09 -11.47
CA ILE A 174 22.46 -4.55 -10.12
C ILE A 174 23.82 -3.97 -9.72
N LYS A 175 23.92 -2.65 -9.55
CA LYS A 175 25.09 -2.00 -8.95
C LYS A 175 24.77 -1.65 -7.51
N PHE A 176 25.36 -2.37 -6.56
CA PHE A 176 25.43 -1.92 -5.18
C PHE A 176 26.58 -0.91 -5.06
N LYS A 177 26.30 0.27 -4.50
CA LYS A 177 27.34 1.21 -4.07
C LYS A 177 27.66 0.90 -2.61
N ALA A 178 28.84 0.36 -2.35
CA ALA A 178 29.35 0.25 -0.99
C ALA A 178 29.61 1.66 -0.44
N MET A 179 29.09 1.95 0.75
CA MET A 179 29.54 3.10 1.55
C MET A 179 30.56 2.58 2.56
N TYR A 180 31.76 3.18 2.55
CA TYR A 180 32.76 3.04 3.59
C TYR A 180 32.36 3.87 4.81
#